data_AF-A5UPU4-F1
#
_entry.id   AF-A5UPU4-F1
#
_cell.length_a   1.000
_cell.length_b   1.000
_cell.length_c   1.000
_cell.angle_alpha   90.00
_cell.angle_beta   90.00
_cell.angle_gamma   90.00
#
_symmetry.space_group_name_H-M   'P 1'
#
loop_
_entity.id
_entity.type
_entity.pdbx_description
1 polymer ?
#
loop_
_entity_poly.entity_id
_entity_poly.type
_entity_poly.pdbx_seq_one_letter_code
_entity_poly.pdbx_strand_id
1 'polypeptide(L)'
;MYSPSVTVSDASAASAPARGVRFFWGLFIVNALLFGSLLVALLLMSHQPASSLSPLEAETLRAAVLTRLDGTVDDPLVEAAPGVFVRASNPGGLRLNGIVYYYYIEGERNFDPLSRGMVDHADIDIVLRDMSGPQPLVVYRLRH
;
A
#
# COMPACT_ATOMS: atom_id res chain seq x y z
N MET A 1 -75.99 48.94 -6.00
CA MET A 1 -74.54 48.72 -5.83
C MET A 1 -74.35 47.59 -4.83
N TYR A 2 -73.96 46.41 -5.30
CA TYR A 2 -73.69 45.24 -4.46
C TYR A 2 -72.25 44.83 -4.76
N SER A 3 -71.34 44.95 -3.80
CA SER A 3 -69.94 44.53 -3.93
C SER A 3 -69.78 43.12 -3.37
N PRO A 4 -69.47 42.10 -4.17
CA PRO A 4 -69.07 40.82 -3.63
C PRO A 4 -67.62 40.94 -3.13
N SER A 5 -67.40 40.67 -1.85
CA SER A 5 -66.07 40.42 -1.31
C SER A 5 -65.57 39.10 -1.87
N VAL A 6 -64.68 39.16 -2.85
CA VAL A 6 -63.94 37.99 -3.34
C VAL A 6 -62.97 37.58 -2.25
N THR A 7 -63.31 36.54 -1.49
CA THR A 7 -62.34 35.79 -0.69
C THR A 7 -61.42 35.05 -1.66
N VAL A 8 -60.21 35.56 -1.84
CA VAL A 8 -59.13 34.81 -2.47
C VAL A 8 -58.78 33.69 -1.49
N SER A 9 -59.26 32.48 -1.77
CA SER A 9 -58.76 31.27 -1.12
C SER A 9 -57.27 31.18 -1.45
N ASP A 10 -56.40 31.32 -0.44
CA ASP A 10 -54.98 31.02 -0.56
C ASP A 10 -54.84 29.57 -1.03
N ALA A 11 -54.67 29.43 -2.34
CA ALA A 11 -54.42 28.17 -2.97
C ALA A 11 -53.06 27.67 -2.47
N SER A 12 -53.08 26.52 -1.81
CA SER A 12 -51.95 25.60 -1.79
C SER A 12 -50.67 26.22 -1.23
N ALA A 13 -50.50 26.13 0.09
CA ALA A 13 -49.17 25.85 0.62
C ALA A 13 -48.68 24.55 -0.06
N ALA A 14 -47.99 24.71 -1.19
CA ALA A 14 -47.45 23.63 -1.97
C ALA A 14 -46.46 22.91 -1.06
N SER A 15 -46.89 21.79 -0.50
CA SER A 15 -46.00 20.87 0.18
C SER A 15 -44.98 20.43 -0.85
N ALA A 16 -43.77 21.01 -0.77
CA ALA A 16 -42.65 20.58 -1.58
C ALA A 16 -42.60 19.04 -1.48
N PRO A 17 -42.46 18.31 -2.60
CA PRO A 17 -42.60 16.87 -2.58
C PRO A 17 -41.51 16.29 -1.69
N ALA A 18 -41.85 15.92 -0.45
CA ALA A 18 -40.93 15.35 0.53
C ALA A 18 -40.19 14.11 -0.01
N ARG A 19 -40.77 13.48 -1.04
CA ARG A 19 -40.20 12.39 -1.82
C ARG A 19 -38.96 12.82 -2.63
N GLY A 20 -38.94 14.03 -3.21
CA GLY A 20 -37.80 14.58 -3.96
C GLY A 20 -36.62 14.92 -3.06
N VAL A 21 -36.88 15.49 -1.88
CA VAL A 21 -35.84 15.79 -0.88
C VAL A 21 -35.19 14.50 -0.36
N ARG A 22 -35.99 13.47 -0.04
CA ARG A 22 -35.47 12.16 0.39
C ARG A 22 -34.66 11.46 -0.70
N PHE A 23 -35.10 11.54 -1.95
CA PHE A 23 -34.39 10.96 -3.08
C PHE A 23 -33.06 11.67 -3.35
N PHE A 24 -33.04 13.01 -3.27
CA PHE A 24 -31.83 13.82 -3.35
C PHE A 24 -30.82 13.42 -2.27
N TRP A 25 -31.24 13.35 -1.00
CA TRP A 25 -30.36 12.94 0.10
C TRP A 25 -29.87 11.51 -0.04
N GLY A 26 -30.72 10.59 -0.51
CA GLY A 26 -30.32 9.21 -0.81
C GLY A 26 -29.22 9.16 -1.88
N LEU A 27 -29.41 9.86 -3.00
CA LEU A 27 -28.40 9.97 -4.06
C LEU A 27 -27.12 10.64 -3.56
N PHE A 28 -27.24 11.68 -2.74
CA PHE A 28 -26.10 12.38 -2.15
C PHE A 28 -25.27 11.45 -1.27
N ILE A 29 -25.90 10.69 -0.37
CA ILE A 29 -25.21 9.72 0.50
C ILE A 29 -24.53 8.63 -0.33
N VAL A 30 -25.22 8.07 -1.32
CA VAL A 30 -24.63 7.03 -2.19
C VAL A 30 -23.43 7.57 -2.96
N ASN A 31 -23.53 8.78 -3.54
CA ASN A 31 -22.40 9.40 -4.21
C ASN A 31 -21.25 9.69 -3.24
N ALA A 32 -21.54 10.25 -2.05
CA ALA A 32 -20.53 10.52 -1.04
C ALA A 32 -19.78 9.25 -0.60
N LEU A 33 -20.49 8.12 -0.48
CA LEU A 33 -19.88 6.82 -0.17
C LEU A 33 -19.02 6.30 -1.33
N LEU A 34 -19.46 6.46 -2.57
CA LEU A 34 -18.69 6.05 -3.75
C LEU A 34 -17.42 6.90 -3.94
N PHE A 35 -17.52 8.22 -3.84
CA PHE A 35 -16.36 9.11 -3.93
C PHE A 35 -15.44 8.95 -2.72
N GLY A 36 -16.01 8.74 -1.53
CA GLY A 36 -15.25 8.47 -0.31
C GLY A 36 -14.45 7.16 -0.40
N SER A 37 -15.07 6.07 -0.87
CA SER A 37 -14.36 4.79 -1.04
C SER A 37 -13.30 4.86 -2.12
N LEU A 38 -13.57 5.56 -3.23
CA LEU A 38 -12.58 5.81 -4.28
C LEU A 38 -11.40 6.62 -3.75
N LEU A 39 -11.64 7.67 -2.96
CA LEU A 39 -10.60 8.48 -2.35
C LEU A 39 -9.73 7.66 -1.39
N VAL A 40 -10.34 6.82 -0.56
CA VAL A 40 -9.62 5.90 0.34
C VAL A 40 -8.79 4.91 -0.48
N ALA A 41 -9.34 4.32 -1.54
CA ALA A 41 -8.59 3.41 -2.41
C ALA A 41 -7.39 4.10 -3.07
N LEU A 42 -7.56 5.31 -3.59
CA LEU A 42 -6.49 6.12 -4.18
C LEU A 42 -5.40 6.47 -3.17
N LEU A 43 -5.78 6.84 -1.95
CA LEU A 43 -4.83 7.09 -0.86
C LEU A 43 -4.04 5.81 -0.50
N LEU A 44 -4.68 4.65 -0.48
CA LEU A 44 -3.97 3.39 -0.23
C LEU A 44 -3.00 3.05 -1.37
N MET A 45 -3.38 3.33 -2.62
CA MET A 45 -2.51 3.10 -3.79
C MET A 45 -1.33 4.07 -3.85
N SER A 46 -1.48 5.33 -3.41
CA SER A 46 -0.39 6.31 -3.42
C SER A 46 0.75 5.98 -2.46
N HIS A 47 0.50 5.15 -1.44
CA HIS A 47 1.52 4.69 -0.50
C HIS A 47 2.27 3.45 -0.99
N GLN A 48 1.96 2.92 -2.17
CA GLN A 48 2.79 1.87 -2.77
C GLN A 48 4.08 2.51 -3.27
N PRO A 49 5.26 2.07 -2.77
CA PRO A 49 6.52 2.60 -3.27
C PRO A 49 6.59 2.33 -4.77
N ALA A 50 6.82 3.39 -5.55
CA ALA A 50 7.04 3.25 -6.98
C ALA A 50 8.27 2.37 -7.19
N SER A 51 8.05 1.12 -7.60
CA SER A 51 9.15 0.23 -7.95
C SER A 51 9.90 0.85 -9.12
N SER A 52 11.20 1.07 -8.94
CA SER A 52 12.07 1.51 -10.03
C SER A 52 12.42 0.38 -11.00
N LEU A 53 11.97 -0.85 -10.72
CA LEU A 53 12.27 -2.04 -11.52
C LEU A 53 11.18 -2.30 -12.55
N SER A 54 11.58 -2.79 -13.72
CA SER A 54 10.63 -3.38 -14.66
C SER A 54 9.97 -4.63 -14.05
N PRO A 55 8.77 -5.05 -14.52
CA PRO A 55 8.10 -6.24 -13.99
C PRO A 55 8.96 -7.51 -14.05
N LEU A 56 9.77 -7.66 -15.11
CA LEU A 56 10.67 -8.80 -15.29
C LEU A 56 11.83 -8.77 -14.27
N GLU A 57 12.42 -7.60 -14.03
CA GLU A 57 13.48 -7.44 -13.02
C GLU A 57 12.95 -7.68 -11.61
N ALA A 58 11.75 -7.19 -11.32
CA ALA A 58 11.08 -7.42 -10.04
C ALA A 58 10.83 -8.92 -9.79
N GLU A 59 10.35 -9.66 -10.80
CA GLU A 59 10.18 -11.12 -10.71
C GLU A 59 11.53 -11.84 -10.55
N THR A 60 12.54 -11.43 -11.30
CA THR A 60 13.89 -12.01 -11.20
C THR A 60 14.47 -11.81 -9.80
N LEU A 61 14.31 -10.61 -9.24
CA LEU A 61 14.76 -10.28 -7.89
C LEU A 61 13.99 -11.06 -6.82
N ARG A 62 12.65 -11.13 -6.96
CA ARG A 62 11.78 -11.96 -6.12
C ARG A 62 12.25 -13.41 -6.10
N ALA A 63 12.39 -14.02 -7.27
CA ALA A 63 12.83 -15.41 -7.40
C ALA A 63 14.23 -15.61 -6.81
N ALA A 64 15.16 -14.69 -7.04
CA ALA A 64 16.52 -14.77 -6.49
C ALA A 64 16.55 -14.73 -4.94
N VAL A 65 15.65 -13.96 -4.31
CA VAL A 65 15.53 -13.94 -2.85
C VAL A 65 14.84 -15.20 -2.33
N LEU A 66 13.72 -15.62 -2.96
CA LEU A 66 12.95 -16.79 -2.53
C LEU A 66 13.76 -18.09 -2.63
N THR A 67 14.46 -18.30 -3.75
CA THR A 67 15.33 -19.46 -3.97
C THR A 67 16.50 -19.55 -2.98
N ARG A 68 16.89 -18.43 -2.36
CA ARG A 68 17.82 -18.44 -1.24
C ARG A 68 17.10 -18.79 0.03
N LEU A 69 15.98 -18.13 0.33
CA LEU A 69 15.19 -18.38 1.55
C LEU A 69 14.75 -19.83 1.68
N ASP A 70 14.39 -20.50 0.59
CA ASP A 70 14.00 -21.92 0.58
C ASP A 70 15.20 -22.90 0.54
N GLY A 71 16.43 -22.39 0.32
CA GLY A 71 17.66 -23.17 0.27
C GLY A 71 17.93 -23.87 -1.06
N THR A 72 17.19 -23.55 -2.12
CA THR A 72 17.45 -24.06 -3.48
C THR A 72 18.79 -23.60 -4.02
N VAL A 73 19.17 -22.35 -3.72
CA VAL A 73 20.48 -21.77 -4.04
C VAL A 73 21.36 -21.79 -2.80
N ASP A 74 22.62 -22.16 -3.00
CA ASP A 74 23.63 -22.13 -1.94
C ASP A 74 23.83 -20.69 -1.44
N ASP A 75 23.47 -20.49 -0.18
CA ASP A 75 23.59 -19.24 0.55
C ASP A 75 24.01 -19.60 1.98
N PRO A 76 25.32 -19.59 2.26
CA PRO A 76 25.86 -20.19 3.47
C PRO A 76 25.34 -19.47 4.69
N LEU A 77 25.15 -20.23 5.77
CA LEU A 77 24.81 -19.64 7.06
C LEU A 77 26.05 -18.98 7.67
N VAL A 78 25.89 -17.73 8.09
CA VAL A 78 26.89 -16.93 8.80
C VAL A 78 26.36 -16.53 10.17
N GLU A 79 27.25 -16.44 11.14
CA GLU A 79 26.89 -15.96 12.47
C GLU A 79 26.73 -14.44 12.44
N ALA A 80 25.51 -13.94 12.65
CA ALA A 80 25.21 -12.50 12.65
C ALA A 80 25.17 -11.89 14.06
N ALA A 81 24.98 -12.73 15.08
CA ALA A 81 25.10 -12.41 16.49
C ALA A 81 25.47 -13.70 17.24
N PRO A 82 25.98 -13.65 18.48
CA PRO A 82 26.36 -14.84 19.23
C PRO A 82 25.25 -15.90 19.25
N GLY A 83 25.51 -17.05 18.62
CA GLY A 83 24.56 -18.17 18.52
C GLY A 83 23.41 -17.98 17.53
N VAL A 84 23.41 -16.91 16.73
CA VAL A 84 22.38 -16.65 15.71
C VAL A 84 22.99 -16.74 14.31
N PHE A 85 22.55 -17.74 13.56
CA PHE A 85 22.99 -17.99 12.19
C PHE A 85 21.91 -17.57 11.20
N VAL A 86 22.31 -16.79 10.20
CA VAL A 86 21.44 -16.32 9.12
C VAL A 86 22.11 -16.56 7.79
N ARG A 87 21.33 -16.52 6.71
CA ARG A 87 21.87 -16.60 5.34
C ARG A 87 22.81 -15.43 5.08
N ALA A 88 23.97 -15.68 4.46
CA ALA A 88 24.99 -14.66 4.19
C ALA A 88 24.45 -13.48 3.38
N SER A 89 23.50 -13.72 2.48
CA SER A 89 22.86 -12.67 1.70
C SER A 89 21.98 -11.70 2.51
N ASN A 90 21.55 -12.07 3.73
CA ASN A 90 20.73 -11.19 4.57
C ASN A 90 21.54 -9.99 5.11
N PRO A 91 22.66 -10.17 5.83
CA PRO A 91 23.52 -9.05 6.23
C PRO A 91 24.40 -8.52 5.09
N GLY A 92 24.83 -9.39 4.17
CA GLY A 92 25.80 -9.06 3.11
C GLY A 92 25.17 -8.49 1.83
N GLY A 93 23.86 -8.62 1.68
CA GLY A 93 23.14 -8.24 0.47
C GLY A 93 23.24 -9.28 -0.64
N LEU A 94 22.24 -9.26 -1.51
CA LEU A 94 22.16 -10.01 -2.76
C LEU A 94 22.70 -9.16 -3.90
N ARG A 95 23.70 -9.67 -4.62
CA ARG A 95 24.18 -9.05 -5.86
C ARG A 95 23.42 -9.57 -7.06
N LEU A 96 22.77 -8.67 -7.80
CA LEU A 96 22.09 -8.97 -9.06
C LEU A 96 22.39 -7.86 -10.07
N ASN A 97 22.89 -8.22 -11.25
CA ASN A 97 23.24 -7.26 -12.31
C ASN A 97 24.18 -6.12 -11.86
N GLY A 98 25.11 -6.42 -10.94
CA GLY A 98 26.05 -5.43 -10.40
C GLY A 98 25.48 -4.51 -9.32
N ILE A 99 24.18 -4.61 -9.00
CA ILE A 99 23.51 -3.86 -7.93
C ILE A 99 23.41 -4.74 -6.69
N VAL A 100 23.65 -4.15 -5.52
CA VAL A 100 23.44 -4.81 -4.23
C VAL A 100 22.05 -4.48 -3.73
N TYR A 101 21.27 -5.53 -3.48
CA TYR A 101 19.94 -5.47 -2.89
C TYR A 101 19.96 -6.07 -1.50
N TYR A 102 19.20 -5.49 -0.59
CA TYR A 102 18.98 -6.02 0.75
C TYR A 102 17.51 -6.36 0.90
N TYR A 103 17.21 -7.30 1.79
CA TYR A 103 15.85 -7.74 1.99
C TYR A 103 15.56 -8.05 3.46
N TYR A 104 14.30 -7.90 3.84
CA TYR A 104 13.79 -8.28 5.14
C TYR A 104 12.35 -8.79 5.02
N ILE A 105 11.95 -9.63 5.97
CA ILE A 105 10.57 -10.12 6.08
C ILE A 105 9.89 -9.35 7.22
N GLU A 106 8.77 -8.70 6.93
CA GLU A 106 8.05 -7.91 7.93
C GLU A 106 7.53 -8.81 9.07
N GLY A 107 7.80 -8.40 10.32
CA GLY A 107 7.41 -9.14 11.51
C GLY A 107 8.41 -10.19 11.97
N GLU A 108 9.46 -10.46 11.19
CA GLU A 108 10.53 -11.41 11.55
C GLU A 108 11.75 -10.71 12.16
N ARG A 109 12.62 -11.52 12.78
CA ARG A 109 13.93 -11.06 13.21
C ARG A 109 14.88 -11.04 12.02
N ASN A 110 15.22 -9.84 11.55
CA ASN A 110 16.08 -9.63 10.40
C ASN A 110 17.47 -9.11 10.80
N PHE A 111 18.47 -9.35 9.94
CA PHE A 111 19.87 -8.96 10.16
C PHE A 111 20.44 -8.16 8.97
N ASP A 112 19.59 -7.66 8.10
CA ASP A 112 19.97 -6.72 7.05
C ASP A 112 20.37 -5.35 7.65
N PRO A 113 21.05 -4.49 6.88
CA PRO A 113 21.54 -3.20 7.38
C PRO A 113 20.49 -2.28 8.01
N LEU A 114 19.29 -2.22 7.43
CA LEU A 114 18.18 -1.42 7.94
C LEU A 114 17.68 -1.96 9.28
N SER A 115 17.42 -3.26 9.38
CA SER A 115 16.93 -3.88 10.64
C SER A 115 17.95 -3.84 11.77
N ARG A 116 19.24 -3.74 11.44
CA ARG A 116 20.32 -3.54 12.42
C ARG A 116 20.55 -2.08 12.82
N GLY A 117 19.84 -1.13 12.21
CA GLY A 117 20.03 0.29 12.45
C GLY A 117 21.37 0.84 11.93
N MET A 118 21.98 0.16 10.96
CA MET A 118 23.20 0.65 10.31
C MET A 118 22.91 1.63 9.17
N VAL A 119 21.67 1.62 8.68
CA VAL A 119 21.17 2.46 7.58
C VAL A 119 19.80 2.97 7.98
N ASP A 120 19.49 4.22 7.65
CA ASP A 120 18.17 4.82 7.89
C ASP A 120 17.21 4.62 6.72
N HIS A 121 15.91 4.66 7.01
CA HIS A 121 14.85 4.56 5.98
C HIS A 121 14.92 5.70 4.95
N ALA A 122 15.53 6.83 5.32
CA ALA A 122 15.75 7.95 4.41
C ALA A 122 16.79 7.63 3.33
N ASP A 123 17.68 6.66 3.58
CA ASP A 123 18.83 6.33 2.73
C ASP A 123 18.59 5.10 1.85
N ILE A 124 17.34 4.62 1.77
CA ILE A 124 16.98 3.44 0.98
C ILE A 124 15.91 3.76 -0.06
N ASP A 125 15.98 3.02 -1.16
CA ASP A 125 14.89 2.89 -2.11
C ASP A 125 14.29 1.49 -1.96
N ILE A 126 13.03 1.41 -1.54
CA ILE A 126 12.27 0.15 -1.59
C ILE A 126 11.95 -0.12 -3.05
N VAL A 127 12.50 -1.21 -3.59
CA VAL A 127 12.37 -1.57 -5.00
C VAL A 127 11.32 -2.65 -5.24
N LEU A 128 11.02 -3.45 -4.22
CA LEU A 128 10.01 -4.49 -4.28
C LEU A 128 9.40 -4.67 -2.89
N ARG A 129 8.08 -4.75 -2.85
CA ARG A 129 7.34 -5.25 -1.70
C ARG A 129 6.39 -6.33 -2.19
N ASP A 130 6.67 -7.56 -1.78
CA ASP A 130 5.88 -8.72 -2.15
C ASP A 130 4.93 -9.09 -1.03
N MET A 131 3.64 -9.15 -1.37
CA MET A 131 2.54 -9.44 -0.44
C MET A 131 1.96 -10.84 -0.68
N SER A 132 2.56 -11.66 -1.55
CA SER A 132 2.03 -13.00 -1.87
C SER A 132 2.26 -14.03 -0.76
N GLY A 133 3.23 -13.77 0.13
CA GLY A 133 3.57 -14.64 1.26
C GLY A 133 2.73 -14.39 2.52
N PRO A 134 2.87 -15.24 3.55
CA PRO A 134 2.21 -15.05 4.85
C PRO A 134 2.65 -13.77 5.56
N GLN A 135 3.89 -13.34 5.31
CA GLN A 135 4.44 -12.06 5.74
C GLN A 135 5.01 -11.34 4.51
N PRO A 136 4.90 -10.00 4.45
CA PRO A 136 5.48 -9.25 3.35
C PRO A 136 6.99 -9.37 3.27
N LEU A 137 7.50 -9.68 2.08
CA LEU A 137 8.92 -9.59 1.76
C LEU A 137 9.20 -8.19 1.21
N VAL A 138 10.14 -7.47 1.81
CA VAL A 138 10.57 -6.17 1.34
C VAL A 138 12.01 -6.28 0.82
N VAL A 139 12.26 -5.75 -0.37
CA VAL A 139 13.59 -5.66 -0.97
C VAL A 139 13.88 -4.19 -1.27
N TYR A 140 15.05 -3.74 -0.88
CA TYR A 140 15.51 -2.37 -1.03
C TYR A 140 16.95 -2.32 -1.53
N ARG A 141 17.38 -1.14 -1.95
CA ARG A 141 18.78 -0.81 -2.22
C ARG A 141 19.14 0.48 -1.49
N LEU A 142 20.43 0.70 -1.25
CA LEU A 142 20.91 1.97 -0.71
C LEU A 142 20.81 3.04 -1.80
N ARG A 143 20.36 4.24 -1.39
CA ARG A 143 20.39 5.44 -2.22
C ARG A 143 21.82 5.97 -2.22
N HIS A 144 22.33 6.32 -3.39
CA HIS A 144 23.66 6.90 -3.55
C HIS A 144 23.68 8.39 -3.20
#